data_AF-A3KL91-F1
#
_entry.id   AF-A3KL91-F1
#
_cell.length_a   1.000
_cell.length_b   1.000
_cell.length_c   1.000
_cell.angle_alpha   90.00
_cell.angle_beta   90.00
_cell.angle_gamma   90.00
#
_symmetry.space_group_name_H-M   'P 1'
#
loop_
_entity.id
_entity.type
_entity.pdbx_description
1 polymer ?
#
loop_
_entity_poly.entity_id
_entity_poly.type
_entity_poly.pdbx_seq_one_letter_code
_entity_poly.pdbx_strand_id
1 'polypeptide(L)'
;WTMVAGGGASVVYADTIADFAEANGGSVSDLANYGEYSGGPNTSETKFYADTIIDLMTRHKDPKGEDKILIIGGAIANFTDVAKTFTGIIQSF
;
A
#
# COMPACT_ATOMS: atom_id res chain seq x y z
N TRP A 1 4.48 -4.67 -1.09
CA TRP A 1 4.27 -3.22 -0.96
C TRP A 1 2.84 -2.95 -0.51
N THR A 2 2.65 -1.94 0.32
CA THR A 2 1.32 -1.58 0.85
C THR A 2 1.02 -0.10 0.65
N MET A 3 -0.20 0.20 0.23
CA MET A 3 -0.77 1.54 0.17
C MET A 3 -2.15 1.48 0.82
N VAL A 4 -2.21 1.72 2.13
CA VAL A 4 -3.40 1.45 2.94
C VAL A 4 -4.01 2.73 3.48
N ALA A 5 -5.34 2.86 3.35
CA ALA A 5 -6.08 3.98 3.89
C ALA A 5 -6.37 3.80 5.39
N GLY A 6 -5.90 4.72 6.22
CA GLY A 6 -6.15 4.77 7.67
C GLY A 6 -5.09 4.05 8.52
N GLY A 7 -4.57 4.74 9.54
CA GLY A 7 -3.51 4.22 10.40
C GLY A 7 -3.84 2.94 11.18
N GLY A 8 -5.09 2.77 11.64
CA GLY A 8 -5.50 1.51 12.27
C GLY A 8 -5.53 0.34 11.27
N ALA A 9 -6.02 0.60 10.06
CA ALA A 9 -6.05 -0.40 9.01
C ALA A 9 -4.63 -0.77 8.55
N SER A 10 -3.71 0.18 8.41
CA SER A 10 -2.34 -0.10 7.99
C SER A 10 -1.61 -1.05 8.94
N VAL A 11 -1.85 -0.94 10.26
CA VAL A 11 -1.32 -1.89 11.25
C VAL A 11 -1.92 -3.28 11.05
N VAL A 12 -3.25 -3.39 10.93
CA VAL A 12 -3.91 -4.69 10.75
C VAL A 12 -3.46 -5.39 9.45
N TYR A 13 -3.28 -4.64 8.36
CA TYR A 13 -2.74 -5.19 7.11
C TYR A 13 -1.30 -5.68 7.29
N ALA A 14 -0.44 -4.90 7.96
CA ALA A 14 0.94 -5.30 8.23
C ALA A 14 1.02 -6.56 9.10
N ASP A 15 0.23 -6.63 10.17
CA ASP A 15 0.13 -7.80 11.05
C ASP A 15 -0.33 -9.04 10.26
N THR A 16 -1.39 -8.89 9.44
CA THR A 16 -1.92 -9.99 8.63
C THR A 16 -0.90 -10.48 7.60
N ILE A 17 -0.14 -9.59 6.96
CA ILE A 17 0.91 -9.96 6.01
C ILE A 17 2.03 -10.72 6.73
N ALA A 18 2.46 -10.24 7.90
CA ALA A 18 3.51 -10.88 8.69
C ALA A 18 3.07 -12.29 9.14
N ASP A 19 1.88 -12.41 9.74
CA ASP A 19 1.33 -13.68 10.20
C ASP A 19 1.16 -14.68 9.05
N PHE A 20 0.61 -14.23 7.92
CA PHE A 20 0.44 -15.08 6.75
C PHE A 20 1.79 -15.53 6.17
N ALA A 21 2.78 -14.64 6.08
CA ALA A 21 4.10 -14.98 5.56
C ALA A 21 4.77 -16.06 6.42
N GLU A 22 4.86 -15.85 7.74
CA GLU A 22 5.49 -16.81 8.66
C GLU A 22 4.74 -18.16 8.67
N ALA A 23 3.40 -18.14 8.63
CA ALA A 23 2.60 -19.37 8.60
C ALA A 23 2.72 -20.18 7.28
N ASN A 24 3.15 -19.54 6.19
CA ASN A 24 3.22 -20.16 4.85
C ASN A 24 4.66 -20.28 4.32
N GLY A 25 5.68 -20.19 5.19
CA GLY A 25 7.09 -20.38 4.82
C GLY A 25 7.71 -19.21 4.05
N GLY A 26 7.05 -18.05 4.04
CA GLY A 26 7.64 -16.77 3.64
C GLY A 26 8.34 -16.09 4.82
N SER A 27 8.69 -14.82 4.67
CA SER A 27 9.24 -14.02 5.77
C SER A 27 8.66 -12.63 5.82
N VAL A 28 8.45 -12.10 7.02
CA VAL A 28 8.11 -10.68 7.22
C VAL A 28 9.12 -9.72 6.56
N SER A 29 10.36 -10.17 6.31
CA SER A 29 11.36 -9.37 5.60
C SER A 29 10.96 -9.01 4.16
N ASP A 30 10.00 -9.73 3.58
CA ASP A 30 9.48 -9.45 2.24
C ASP A 30 8.47 -8.26 2.23
N LEU A 31 8.06 -7.77 3.41
CA LEU A 31 7.26 -6.56 3.55
C LEU A 31 8.11 -5.31 3.30
N ALA A 32 8.04 -4.79 2.08
CA ALA A 32 8.89 -3.69 1.62
C ALA A 32 8.68 -2.33 2.31
N ASN A 33 7.49 -2.05 2.84
CA ASN A 33 7.17 -0.76 3.45
C ASN A 33 6.04 -0.87 4.48
N TYR A 34 5.98 0.12 5.37
CA TYR A 34 4.85 0.41 6.24
C TYR A 34 4.50 1.89 6.11
N GLY A 35 3.22 2.20 5.93
CA GLY A 35 2.74 3.55 5.76
C GLY A 35 1.24 3.59 5.50
N GLU A 36 0.68 4.79 5.58
CA GLU A 36 -0.75 5.03 5.42
C GLU A 36 -1.02 6.37 4.74
N TYR A 37 -2.23 6.50 4.19
CA TYR A 37 -2.84 7.79 3.88
C TYR A 37 -4.21 7.89 4.57
N SER A 38 -4.49 9.04 5.18
CA SER A 38 -5.75 9.27 5.91
C SER A 38 -6.05 10.76 6.03
N GLY A 39 -7.14 11.13 6.70
CA GLY A 39 -7.50 12.53 6.89
C GLY A 39 -8.22 13.19 5.70
N GLY A 40 -8.70 12.40 4.73
CA GLY A 40 -9.43 12.89 3.58
C GLY A 40 -8.57 13.61 2.53
N PRO A 41 -7.47 12.99 2.06
CA PRO A 41 -6.62 13.61 1.06
C PRO A 41 -7.36 13.80 -0.26
N ASN A 42 -6.94 14.80 -1.02
CA ASN A 42 -7.46 15.05 -2.36
C ASN A 42 -6.76 14.18 -3.41
N THR A 43 -7.24 14.27 -4.65
CA THR A 43 -6.73 13.50 -5.79
C THR A 43 -5.23 13.73 -6.04
N SER A 44 -4.75 14.98 -5.97
CA SER A 44 -3.33 15.30 -6.22
C SER A 44 -2.40 14.80 -5.11
N GLU A 45 -2.82 14.89 -3.85
CA GLU A 45 -2.09 14.34 -2.71
C GLU A 45 -2.00 12.81 -2.80
N THR A 46 -3.11 12.15 -3.13
CA THR A 46 -3.13 10.70 -3.29
C THR A 46 -2.29 10.23 -4.48
N LYS A 47 -2.34 10.97 -5.60
CA LYS A 47 -1.47 10.71 -6.75
C LYS A 47 0.00 10.85 -6.38
N PHE A 48 0.39 11.93 -5.70
CA PHE A 48 1.77 12.14 -5.28
C PHE A 48 2.28 11.01 -4.38
N TYR A 49 1.44 10.53 -3.46
CA TYR A 49 1.76 9.39 -2.61
C TYR A 49 1.91 8.09 -3.42
N ALA A 50 0.98 7.82 -4.35
CA ALA A 50 1.00 6.66 -5.22
C ALA A 50 2.20 6.65 -6.19
N ASP A 51 2.50 7.79 -6.84
CA ASP A 51 3.69 7.98 -7.69
C ASP A 51 4.96 7.59 -6.92
N THR A 52 5.07 7.99 -5.64
CA THR A 52 6.23 7.68 -4.79
C THR A 52 6.35 6.17 -4.52
N ILE A 53 5.25 5.49 -4.21
CA ILE A 53 5.26 4.04 -4.00
C ILE A 53 5.61 3.30 -5.29
N ILE A 54 5.04 3.72 -6.42
CA ILE A 54 5.28 3.11 -7.73
C ILE A 54 6.72 3.30 -8.19
N ASP A 55 7.30 4.49 -8.00
CA ASP A 55 8.73 4.72 -8.24
C ASP A 55 9.57 3.77 -7.40
N LEU A 56 9.36 3.72 -6.09
CA LEU A 56 10.13 2.88 -5.17
C LEU A 56 10.03 1.38 -5.52
N MET A 57 8.84 0.88 -5.86
CA MET A 57 8.65 -0.53 -6.18
C MET A 57 9.26 -0.95 -7.52
N THR A 58 9.49 -0.01 -8.44
CA THR A 58 9.98 -0.29 -9.80
C THR A 58 11.46 -0.03 -10.04
N ARG A 59 12.22 0.50 -9.07
CA ARG A 59 13.66 0.80 -9.24
C ARG A 59 14.53 -0.40 -9.62
N HIS A 60 14.21 -1.58 -9.07
CA HIS A 60 14.97 -2.81 -9.30
C HIS A 60 14.02 -4.00 -9.38
N LYS A 61 14.39 -5.05 -10.13
CA LYS A 61 13.70 -6.35 -10.06
C LYS A 61 13.91 -6.99 -8.68
N ASP A 62 13.02 -7.91 -8.31
CA ASP A 62 13.23 -8.72 -7.12
C ASP A 62 14.52 -9.57 -7.26
N PRO A 63 15.38 -9.68 -6.22
CA PRO A 63 16.62 -10.45 -6.30
C PRO A 63 16.45 -11.93 -6.59
N LYS A 64 15.30 -12.53 -6.22
CA LYS A 64 14.96 -13.93 -6.48
C LYS A 64 14.22 -14.10 -7.81
N GLY A 65 13.87 -13.01 -8.48
CA GLY A 65 13.15 -13.01 -9.77
C GLY A 65 11.64 -13.16 -9.64
N GLU A 66 11.09 -13.04 -8.43
CA GLU A 66 9.66 -13.15 -8.14
C GLU A 66 8.88 -11.88 -8.53
N ASP A 67 7.58 -12.04 -8.75
CA ASP A 67 6.68 -10.91 -8.99
C ASP A 67 6.48 -10.08 -7.70
N LYS A 68 6.40 -8.75 -7.87
CA LYS A 68 6.10 -7.85 -6.75
C LYS A 68 4.61 -7.58 -6.65
N ILE A 69 4.09 -7.57 -5.42
CA ILE A 69 2.67 -7.32 -5.14
C ILE A 69 2.52 -5.95 -4.45
N LEU A 70 1.54 -5.16 -4.92
CA LEU A 70 1.05 -3.95 -4.28
C LEU A 70 -0.35 -4.19 -3.73
N ILE A 71 -0.51 -4.10 -2.41
CA ILE A 71 -1.80 -4.22 -1.73
C ILE A 71 -2.35 -2.81 -1.51
N ILE A 72 -3.45 -2.50 -2.19
CA ILE A 72 -4.20 -1.25 -2.04
C ILE A 72 -5.45 -1.56 -1.24
N GLY A 73 -5.52 -1.11 0.00
CA GLY A 73 -6.56 -1.50 0.95
C GLY A 73 -6.92 -0.39 1.92
N GLY A 74 -7.78 -0.71 2.89
CA GLY A 74 -8.20 0.23 3.92
C GLY A 74 -9.41 -0.27 4.69
N ALA A 75 -9.76 0.43 5.77
CA ALA A 75 -11.04 0.26 6.45
C ALA A 75 -12.15 1.04 5.73
N ILE A 76 -13.40 0.87 6.17
CA ILE A 76 -14.52 1.70 5.71
C ILE A 76 -14.27 3.15 6.17
N ALA A 77 -14.16 4.07 5.22
CA ALA A 77 -13.88 5.47 5.52
C ALA A 77 -15.10 6.20 6.09
N ASN A 78 -14.88 7.03 7.11
CA ASN A 78 -15.93 7.88 7.67
C ASN A 78 -16.20 9.15 6.82
N PHE A 79 -15.15 9.76 6.27
CA PHE A 79 -15.22 11.05 5.58
C PHE A 79 -14.29 11.19 4.37
N THR A 80 -13.44 10.19 4.10
CA THR A 80 -12.57 10.20 2.91
C THR A 80 -13.40 9.90 1.67
N ASP A 81 -13.21 10.71 0.62
CA ASP A 81 -13.82 10.51 -0.69
C ASP A 81 -13.06 9.42 -1.45
N VAL A 82 -13.59 8.20 -1.44
CA VAL A 82 -12.97 7.03 -2.07
C VAL A 82 -12.78 7.23 -3.57
N ALA A 83 -13.73 7.90 -4.24
CA ALA A 83 -13.63 8.15 -5.68
C ALA A 83 -12.45 9.08 -6.01
N LYS A 84 -12.28 10.17 -5.25
CA LYS A 84 -11.16 11.11 -5.46
C LYS A 84 -9.80 10.48 -5.19
N THR A 85 -9.69 9.71 -4.11
CA THR A 85 -8.44 9.03 -3.75
C THR A 85 -8.07 7.98 -4.79
N PHE A 86 -9.01 7.12 -5.19
CA PHE A 86 -8.76 6.12 -6.23
C PHE A 86 -8.50 6.75 -7.60
N THR A 87 -9.10 7.90 -7.93
CA THR A 87 -8.75 8.65 -9.14
C THR A 87 -7.26 9.02 -9.15
N GLY A 88 -6.71 9.46 -8.01
CA GLY A 88 -5.28 9.80 -7.90
C GLY A 88 -4.38 8.57 -8.04
N ILE A 89 -4.78 7.46 -7.42
CA ILE A 89 -4.09 6.16 -7.54
C ILE A 89 -4.05 5.70 -9.01
N ILE A 90 -5.20 5.71 -9.69
CA ILE A 90 -5.33 5.29 -11.10
C ILE A 90 -4.45 6.14 -12.02
N GLN A 91 -4.34 7.45 -11.77
CA GLN A 91 -3.46 8.35 -12.54
C GLN A 91 -1.96 8.07 -12.39
N SER A 92 -1.57 7.16 -11.49
CA SER A 92 -0.17 6.81 -11.24
C SER A 92 0.25 5.50 -11.95
N PHE A 93 -0.70 4.81 -12.60
CA PHE A 93 -0.47 3.65 -13.47
C PHE A 93 -0.49 4.07 -14.95
#